data_AF-A0A4R6EKS9-F1
#
_entry.id   AF-A0A4R6EKS9-F1
#
_cell.length_a   1.000
_cell.length_b   1.000
_cell.length_c   1.000
_cell.angle_alpha   90.00
_cell.angle_beta   90.00
_cell.angle_gamma   90.00
#
_symmetry.space_group_name_H-M   'P 1'
#
loop_
_entity.id
_entity.type
_entity.pdbx_description
1 polymer ?
#
loop_
_entity_poly.entity_id
_entity_poly.type
_entity_poly.pdbx_seq_one_letter_code
_entity_poly.pdbx_strand_id
1 'polypeptide(L)'
;MDNAVVVQLEELLTRNHTLFELAEQEAWDVFADEVEAYSARLKTMVDVDFTHLESTEREMAAQLLETLLIQDARLRQCIQARLNTLSGEMSSLRKNRRSAHAYTAV
;
A
#
# COMPACT_ATOMS: atom_id res chain seq x y z
N MET A 1 -17.20 -14.38 21.20
CA MET A 1 -16.24 -13.32 21.62
C MET A 1 -15.65 -12.81 20.32
N ASP A 2 -15.69 -11.51 20.04
CA ASP A 2 -14.97 -10.99 18.87
C ASP A 2 -13.49 -11.29 19.06
N ASN A 3 -12.95 -12.13 18.19
CA ASN A 3 -11.57 -12.52 18.27
C ASN A 3 -10.69 -11.35 17.83
N ALA A 4 -9.81 -10.90 18.73
CA ALA A 4 -8.93 -9.76 18.49
C ALA A 4 -8.12 -9.89 17.18
N VAL A 5 -7.79 -11.13 16.76
CA VAL A 5 -7.06 -11.38 15.50
C VAL A 5 -7.90 -11.08 14.27
N VAL A 6 -9.17 -11.50 14.27
CA VAL A 6 -10.11 -11.26 13.17
C VAL A 6 -10.37 -9.77 13.03
N VAL A 7 -10.61 -9.07 14.14
CA VAL A 7 -10.81 -7.61 14.15
C VAL A 7 -9.58 -6.88 13.60
N GLN A 8 -8.37 -7.32 13.99
CA GLN A 8 -7.14 -6.75 13.44
C GLN A 8 -6.98 -6.96 11.93
N LEU A 9 -7.37 -8.13 11.42
CA LEU A 9 -7.36 -8.43 9.99
C LEU A 9 -8.37 -7.58 9.21
N GLU A 10 -9.58 -7.40 9.74
CA GLU A 10 -10.60 -6.52 9.13
C GLU A 10 -10.17 -5.06 9.09
N GLU A 11 -9.53 -4.58 10.16
CA GLU A 11 -8.96 -3.23 10.19
C GLU A 11 -7.82 -3.05 9.16
N LEU A 12 -6.98 -4.07 8.98
CA LEU A 12 -5.93 -4.05 7.95
C LEU A 12 -6.52 -4.05 6.53
N LEU A 13 -7.55 -4.85 6.28
CA LEU A 13 -8.26 -4.85 5.01
C LEU A 13 -8.90 -3.49 4.72
N THR A 14 -9.53 -2.87 5.73
CA THR A 14 -10.12 -1.54 5.60
C THR A 14 -9.06 -0.50 5.20
N ARG A 15 -7.91 -0.50 5.89
CA ARG A 15 -6.79 0.41 5.57
C ARG A 15 -6.20 0.14 4.19
N ASN A 16 -6.06 -1.13 3.81
CA ASN A 16 -5.60 -1.50 2.47
C ASN A 16 -6.54 -0.96 1.39
N HIS A 17 -7.85 -1.05 1.62
CA HIS A 17 -8.85 -0.48 0.72
C HIS A 17 -8.72 1.04 0.64
N THR A 18 -8.58 1.73 1.77
CA THR A 18 -8.33 3.19 1.79
C THR A 18 -7.08 3.57 1.01
N LEU A 19 -5.99 2.80 1.14
CA LEU A 19 -4.77 3.02 0.35
C LEU A 19 -5.01 2.88 -1.15
N PHE A 20 -5.83 1.91 -1.54
CA PHE A 20 -6.21 1.73 -2.94
C PHE A 20 -7.03 2.92 -3.46
N GLU A 21 -8.04 3.37 -2.71
CA GLU A 21 -8.83 4.55 -3.07
C GLU A 21 -7.98 5.81 -3.18
N LEU A 22 -7.06 6.03 -2.25
CA LEU A 22 -6.12 7.16 -2.29
C LEU A 22 -5.19 7.08 -3.51
N ALA A 23 -4.73 5.89 -3.88
CA ALA A 23 -3.92 5.67 -5.07
C ALA A 23 -4.73 5.94 -6.36
N GLU A 24 -6.00 5.54 -6.42
CA GLU A 24 -6.89 5.83 -7.56
C GLU A 24 -7.20 7.33 -7.69
N GLN A 25 -7.32 8.03 -6.57
CA GLN A 25 -7.55 9.47 -6.52
C GLN A 25 -6.26 10.30 -6.73
N GLU A 26 -5.12 9.64 -6.96
CA GLU A 26 -3.80 10.25 -7.02
C GLU A 26 -3.45 11.12 -5.79
N ALA A 27 -4.05 10.83 -4.64
CA ALA A 27 -3.87 11.53 -3.38
C ALA A 27 -2.58 11.09 -2.67
N TRP A 28 -1.44 11.20 -3.37
CA TRP A 28 -0.16 10.60 -2.98
C TRP A 28 0.42 11.14 -1.67
N ASP A 29 0.10 12.39 -1.29
CA ASP A 29 0.55 12.98 -0.04
C ASP A 29 -0.11 12.28 1.16
N VAL A 30 -1.44 12.13 1.13
CA VAL A 30 -2.22 11.42 2.17
C VAL A 30 -1.94 9.92 2.14
N PHE A 31 -1.72 9.36 0.94
CA PHE A 31 -1.32 7.97 0.76
C PHE A 31 -0.03 7.64 1.53
N ALA A 32 0.97 8.54 1.51
CA ALA A 32 2.24 8.29 2.18
C ALA A 32 2.08 8.12 3.70
N ASP A 33 1.26 8.97 4.32
CA ASP A 33 0.96 8.89 5.75
C ASP A 33 0.20 7.60 6.11
N GLU A 34 -0.79 7.22 5.30
CA GLU A 34 -1.59 6.01 5.55
C GLU A 34 -0.76 4.72 5.31
N VAL A 35 0.21 4.73 4.37
CA VAL A 35 1.10 3.58 4.15
C VAL A 35 1.98 3.34 5.38
N GLU A 36 2.45 4.41 6.04
CA GLU A 36 3.22 4.27 7.27
C GLU A 36 2.38 3.59 8.36
N ALA A 37 1.16 4.07 8.59
CA ALA A 37 0.23 3.49 9.55
C ALA A 37 -0.12 2.03 9.24
N TYR A 38 -0.43 1.72 7.97
CA TYR A 38 -0.70 0.37 7.50
C TYR A 38 0.50 -0.56 7.72
N SER A 39 1.70 -0.13 7.34
CA SER A 39 2.92 -0.94 7.46
C SER A 39 3.32 -1.22 8.91
N ALA A 40 3.13 -0.25 9.80
CA ALA A 40 3.36 -0.42 11.23
C ALA A 40 2.41 -1.50 11.79
N ARG A 41 1.14 -1.46 11.39
CA ARG A 41 0.14 -2.43 11.83
C ARG A 41 0.36 -3.83 11.24
N LEU A 42 0.76 -3.91 9.97
CA LEU A 42 1.12 -5.18 9.35
C LEU A 42 2.27 -5.86 10.11
N LYS A 43 3.29 -5.09 10.53
CA LYS A 43 4.39 -5.62 11.35
C LYS A 43 3.91 -6.16 12.69
N THR A 44 3.00 -5.46 13.37
CA THR A 44 2.44 -5.96 14.64
C THR A 44 1.66 -7.26 14.48
N MET A 45 1.11 -7.52 13.29
CA MET A 45 0.37 -8.75 13.01
C MET A 45 1.27 -9.97 12.76
N VAL A 46 2.53 -9.77 12.36
CA VAL A 46 3.48 -10.88 12.11
C VAL A 46 3.75 -11.68 13.39
N ASP A 47 3.69 -11.01 14.54
CA ASP A 47 3.94 -11.63 15.85
C ASP A 47 2.68 -12.22 16.50
N VAL A 48 1.53 -12.18 15.81
CA VAL A 48 0.25 -12.71 16.33
C VAL A 48 0.24 -14.23 16.26
N ASP A 49 -0.10 -14.86 17.39
CA ASP A 49 -0.24 -16.31 17.48
C ASP A 49 -1.66 -16.75 17.05
N PHE A 50 -1.73 -17.50 15.94
CA PHE A 50 -2.97 -18.05 15.38
C PHE A 50 -3.31 -19.44 15.94
N THR A 51 -2.46 -20.04 16.78
CA THR A 51 -2.63 -21.42 17.26
C THR A 51 -3.81 -21.58 18.22
N HIS A 52 -4.18 -20.49 18.91
CA HIS A 52 -5.29 -20.46 19.87
C HIS A 52 -6.66 -20.21 19.24
N LEU A 53 -6.74 -20.01 17.92
CA LEU A 53 -8.01 -19.80 17.22
C LEU A 53 -8.85 -21.08 17.16
N GLU A 54 -10.16 -20.95 17.42
CA GLU A 54 -11.13 -22.01 17.16
C GLU A 54 -11.22 -22.30 15.65
N SER A 55 -11.73 -23.48 15.26
CA SER A 55 -11.74 -23.92 13.85
C SER A 55 -12.41 -22.90 12.92
N THR A 56 -13.56 -22.37 13.31
CA THR A 56 -14.32 -21.38 12.51
C THR A 56 -13.59 -20.05 12.41
N GLU A 57 -12.96 -19.59 13.49
CA GLU A 57 -12.19 -18.34 13.51
C GLU A 57 -10.92 -18.45 12.69
N ARG A 58 -10.29 -19.63 12.68
CA ARG A 58 -9.11 -19.92 11.87
C ARG A 58 -9.44 -19.91 10.38
N GLU A 59 -10.57 -20.50 9.98
CA GLU A 59 -11.04 -20.46 8.59
C GLU A 59 -11.33 -19.01 8.16
N MET A 60 -11.99 -18.23 9.00
CA MET A 60 -12.27 -16.82 8.72
C MET A 60 -10.99 -15.99 8.63
N ALA A 61 -10.05 -16.16 9.56
CA ALA A 61 -8.75 -15.50 9.53
C ALA A 61 -7.96 -15.87 8.26
N ALA A 62 -8.01 -17.13 7.82
CA ALA A 62 -7.37 -17.58 6.59
C ALA A 62 -7.97 -16.89 5.35
N GLN A 63 -9.30 -16.77 5.26
CA GLN A 63 -9.98 -16.07 4.16
C GLN A 63 -9.64 -14.57 4.12
N LEU A 64 -9.58 -13.93 5.30
CA LEU A 64 -9.21 -12.52 5.42
C LEU A 64 -7.74 -12.31 5.03
N LEU A 65 -6.83 -13.20 5.44
CA LEU A 65 -5.42 -13.16 5.03
C LEU A 65 -5.23 -13.37 3.53
N GLU A 66 -5.95 -14.31 2.93
CA GLU A 66 -5.93 -14.53 1.48
C GLU A 66 -6.38 -13.27 0.73
N THR A 67 -7.48 -12.66 1.19
CA THR A 67 -7.98 -11.40 0.64
C THR A 67 -6.94 -10.29 0.78
N LEU A 68 -6.33 -10.16 1.95
CA LEU A 68 -5.31 -9.14 2.23
C LEU A 68 -4.12 -9.30 1.29
N LEU A 69 -3.62 -10.52 1.06
CA LEU A 69 -2.50 -10.78 0.15
C LEU A 69 -2.81 -10.40 -1.30
N ILE A 70 -4.04 -10.68 -1.76
CA ILE A 70 -4.50 -10.31 -3.10
C ILE A 70 -4.54 -8.78 -3.24
N GLN A 71 -5.10 -8.08 -2.25
CA GLN A 71 -5.18 -6.63 -2.27
C GLN A 71 -3.80 -5.98 -2.18
N ASP A 72 -2.90 -6.51 -1.34
CA ASP A 72 -1.50 -6.08 -1.22
C ASP A 72 -0.73 -6.20 -2.54
N ALA A 73 -0.98 -7.27 -3.30
CA ALA A 73 -0.37 -7.45 -4.62
C ALA A 73 -0.83 -6.35 -5.60
N ARG A 74 -2.12 -5.99 -5.58
CA ARG A 74 -2.67 -4.90 -6.40
C ARG A 74 -2.11 -3.55 -5.98
N LEU A 75 -2.07 -3.27 -4.68
CA LEU A 75 -1.50 -2.04 -4.13
C LEU A 75 -0.04 -1.86 -4.56
N ARG A 76 0.78 -2.93 -4.49
CA ARG A 76 2.16 -2.91 -4.99
C ARG A 76 2.27 -2.58 -6.47
N GLN A 77 1.36 -3.10 -7.30
CA GLN A 77 1.32 -2.76 -8.73
C GLN A 77 1.00 -1.27 -8.95
N CYS A 78 0.04 -0.71 -8.21
CA CYS A 78 -0.28 0.72 -8.30
C CYS A 78 0.91 1.61 -7.90
N ILE A 79 1.59 1.28 -6.79
CA ILE A 79 2.79 1.99 -6.34
C ILE A 79 3.88 1.93 -7.42
N GLN A 80 4.14 0.75 -8.00
CA GLN A 80 5.16 0.59 -9.02
C GLN A 80 4.83 1.38 -10.30
N ALA A 81 3.56 1.40 -10.71
CA ALA A 81 3.11 2.21 -11.85
C ALA A 81 3.38 3.69 -11.60
N ARG A 82 3.07 4.19 -10.39
CA ARG A 82 3.33 5.59 -10.01
C ARG A 82 4.83 5.92 -10.02
N LEU A 83 5.66 5.04 -9.49
CA LEU A 83 7.13 5.21 -9.51
C LEU A 83 7.68 5.31 -10.94
N ASN A 84 7.13 4.52 -11.87
CA ASN A 84 7.52 4.58 -13.29
C ASN A 84 7.14 5.93 -13.90
N THR A 85 5.93 6.44 -13.63
CA THR A 85 5.47 7.77 -14.09
C THR A 85 6.39 8.87 -13.57
N LEU A 86 6.66 8.92 -12.26
CA LEU A 86 7.55 9.93 -11.66
C LEU A 86 8.96 9.87 -12.24
N SER A 87 9.48 8.67 -12.48
CA SER A 87 10.80 8.47 -13.11
C SER A 87 10.84 9.03 -14.55
N GLY A 88 9.74 8.87 -15.29
CA GLY A 88 9.56 9.44 -16.63
C GLY A 88 9.48 10.97 -16.62
N GLU A 89 8.72 11.54 -15.69
CA GLU A 89 8.59 12.99 -15.49
C GLU A 89 9.93 13.63 -15.12
N MET A 90 10.65 13.05 -14.16
CA MET A 90 12.00 13.50 -13.78
C MET A 90 12.99 13.46 -14.95
N SER A 91 12.92 12.41 -15.76
CA SER A 91 13.78 12.26 -16.94
C SER A 91 13.46 13.35 -17.98
N SER A 92 12.19 13.67 -18.18
CA SER A 92 11.73 14.74 -19.07
C SER A 92 12.15 16.12 -18.57
N LEU A 93 12.00 16.40 -17.26
CA LEU A 93 12.47 17.64 -16.64
C LEU A 93 13.98 17.85 -16.81
N ARG A 94 14.78 16.78 -16.63
CA ARG A 94 16.24 16.84 -16.87
C ARG A 94 16.58 17.15 -18.32
N LYS A 95 15.85 16.57 -19.28
CA LYS A 95 16.03 16.86 -20.72
C LYS A 95 15.67 18.32 -21.03
N ASN A 96 14.54 18.80 -20.50
CA ASN A 96 14.10 20.19 -20.69
C ASN A 96 15.07 21.20 -20.07
N ARG A 97 15.64 20.89 -18.91
CA ARG A 97 16.68 21.73 -18.29
C ARG A 97 17.97 21.75 -19.13
N ARG A 98 18.36 20.62 -19.71
CA ARG A 98 19.51 20.54 -20.62
C ARG A 98 19.28 21.33 -21.91
N SER A 99 18.09 21.24 -22.51
CA SER A 99 17.77 22.02 -23.71
C SER A 99 17.71 23.52 -23.40
N ALA A 100 17.03 23.94 -22.32
CA ALA A 100 16.99 25.35 -21.91
C ALA A 100 18.38 25.93 -21.65
N HIS A 101 19.29 25.15 -21.06
CA HIS A 101 20.68 25.57 -20.85
C HIS A 101 21.46 25.71 -22.17
N ALA A 102 21.24 24.82 -23.14
CA ALA A 102 21.87 24.92 -24.46
C ALA A 102 21.43 26.17 -25.24
N TYR A 103 20.19 26.64 -25.06
CA TYR A 103 19.69 27.87 -25.70
C TYR A 103 20.10 29.16 -25.00
N THR A 104 20.46 29.12 -23.71
CA THR A 104 20.91 30.29 -22.93
C THR A 104 22.43 30.43 -22.85
N ALA A 105 23.18 29.43 -23.33
CA ALA A 105 24.64 29.44 -23.42
C ALA A 105 25.18 30.00 -24.75
N VAL A 106 24.33 30.64 -25.56
CA VAL A 106 24.68 31.42 -26.76
C VAL A 106 24.62 32.90 -26.42
#